data_AF-A0A7L4DV43-F1
#
_entry.id   AF-A0A7L4DV43-F1
#
_cell.length_a   1.000
_cell.length_b   1.000
_cell.length_c   1.000
_cell.angle_alpha   90.00
_cell.angle_beta   90.00
_cell.angle_gamma   90.00
#
_symmetry.space_group_name_H-M   'P 1'
#
loop_
_entity.id
_entity.type
_entity.pdbx_description
1 polymer ?
#
loop_
_entity_poly.entity_id
_entity_poly.type
_entity_poly.pdbx_seq_one_letter_code
_entity_poly.pdbx_strand_id
1 'polypeptide(L)' 'GWRPNSDGTYYTWASIEARPEEKDKYRCRVEHASLPEPGLYAWEPESNLVAIVLGAVGAVAAVATVGGFLIWKRASGK' A
#
# COMPACT_ATOMS: atom_id res chain seq x y z
N GLY A 1 -11.86 -19.10 -17.48
CA GLY A 1 -11.88 -19.07 -18.96
C GLY A 1 -11.14 -17.85 -19.46
N TRP A 2 -10.59 -17.88 -20.66
CA TRP A 2 -9.92 -16.72 -21.28
C TRP A 2 -10.90 -15.92 -22.14
N ARG A 3 -10.67 -14.61 -22.25
CA ARG A 3 -11.48 -13.65 -22.99
C ARG A 3 -10.55 -12.87 -23.94
N PRO A 4 -10.77 -12.90 -25.26
CA PRO A 4 -9.94 -12.13 -26.19
C PRO A 4 -10.27 -10.63 -26.12
N ASN A 5 -9.25 -9.80 -26.32
CA ASN A 5 -9.34 -8.34 -26.45
C ASN A 5 -9.24 -7.93 -27.94
N SER A 6 -9.61 -6.68 -28.27
CA SER A 6 -9.57 -6.18 -29.65
C SER A 6 -8.16 -5.99 -30.22
N ASP A 7 -7.17 -5.90 -29.34
CA ASP A 7 -5.75 -5.71 -29.67
C ASP A 7 -4.99 -7.04 -29.86
N GLY A 8 -5.70 -8.18 -29.83
CA GLY A 8 -5.10 -9.50 -29.96
C GLY A 8 -4.51 -10.08 -28.66
N THR A 9 -4.66 -9.38 -27.53
CA THR A 9 -4.30 -9.92 -26.21
C THR A 9 -5.46 -10.71 -25.59
N TYR A 10 -5.20 -11.36 -24.45
CA TYR A 10 -6.19 -12.15 -23.71
C TYR A 10 -6.27 -11.71 -22.26
N TYR A 11 -7.48 -11.73 -21.71
CA TYR A 11 -7.77 -11.54 -20.30
C TYR A 11 -8.24 -12.86 -19.67
N THR A 12 -7.76 -13.17 -18.47
CA THR A 12 -8.26 -14.29 -17.67
C THR A 12 -8.09 -13.99 -16.18
N TRP A 13 -8.84 -14.70 -15.34
CA TRP A 13 -8.78 -14.55 -13.90
C TRP A 13 -9.12 -15.87 -13.20
N ALA A 14 -8.67 -15.97 -11.96
CA ALA A 14 -8.97 -17.07 -11.05
C ALA A 14 -9.21 -16.50 -9.64
N SER A 15 -10.09 -17.14 -8.89
CA SER A 15 -10.40 -16.78 -7.50
C SER A 15 -10.45 -18.01 -6.63
N ILE A 16 -10.13 -17.82 -5.36
CA ILE A 16 -10.32 -18.79 -4.29
C ILE A 16 -11.15 -18.15 -3.19
N GLU A 17 -11.92 -18.95 -2.47
CA GLU A 17 -12.49 -18.52 -1.19
C GLU A 17 -11.44 -18.76 -0.10
N ALA A 18 -11.07 -17.72 0.63
CA ALA A 18 -10.04 -17.80 1.66
C ALA A 18 -10.44 -16.95 2.86
N ARG A 19 -10.05 -17.40 4.06
CA ARG A 19 -10.24 -16.60 5.27
C ARG A 19 -9.36 -15.35 5.22
N PRO A 20 -9.85 -14.17 5.64
CA PRO A 20 -9.04 -12.94 5.65
C PRO A 20 -7.71 -13.08 6.39
N GLU A 21 -7.71 -13.86 7.48
CA GLU A 21 -6.52 -14.16 8.30
C GLU A 21 -5.45 -15.01 7.60
N GLU A 22 -5.76 -15.60 6.45
CA GLU A 22 -4.87 -16.48 5.70
C GLU A 22 -4.37 -15.85 4.40
N LYS A 23 -4.78 -14.60 4.08
CA LYS A 23 -4.42 -13.94 2.82
C LYS A 23 -2.91 -13.96 2.56
N ASP A 24 -2.10 -13.78 3.59
CA ASP A 24 -0.64 -13.80 3.56
C ASP A 24 -0.03 -15.19 3.25
N LYS A 25 -0.81 -16.27 3.43
CA LYS A 25 -0.39 -17.64 3.12
C LYS A 25 -0.57 -18.01 1.65
N TYR A 26 -1.30 -17.22 0.87
CA TYR A 26 -1.61 -17.50 -0.52
C TYR A 26 -0.89 -16.54 -1.47
N ARG A 27 -0.44 -17.09 -2.60
CA ARG A 27 0.12 -16.33 -3.73
C ARG A 27 -0.49 -16.82 -5.03
N CYS A 28 -0.75 -15.90 -5.95
CA CYS A 28 -1.16 -16.22 -7.31
C CYS A 28 0.07 -16.61 -8.14
N ARG A 29 0.06 -17.81 -8.70
CA ARG A 29 1.10 -18.29 -9.63
C ARG A 29 0.59 -18.19 -11.06
N VAL A 30 1.30 -17.44 -11.90
CA VAL A 30 0.98 -17.23 -13.30
C VAL A 30 2.07 -17.84 -14.17
N GLU A 31 1.68 -18.80 -15.00
CA GLU A 31 2.54 -19.41 -16.01
C GLU A 31 2.10 -18.92 -17.39
N HIS A 32 3.04 -18.39 -18.16
CA HIS A 32 2.77 -17.90 -19.51
C HIS A 32 4.04 -18.04 -20.35
N ALA A 33 3.89 -18.41 -21.62
CA ALA A 33 5.03 -18.68 -22.51
C ALA A 33 5.95 -17.46 -22.72
N SER A 34 5.45 -16.25 -22.48
CA SER A 34 6.27 -15.02 -22.55
C SER A 34 7.14 -14.80 -21.31
N LEU A 35 6.94 -15.56 -20.24
CA LEU A 35 7.70 -15.45 -18.99
C LEU A 35 8.75 -16.57 -18.94
N PRO A 36 10.03 -16.25 -18.64
CA PRO A 36 11.05 -17.28 -18.47
C PRO A 36 10.82 -18.14 -17.21
N GLU A 37 10.14 -17.60 -16.20
CA GLU A 37 9.78 -18.27 -14.95
C GLU A 37 8.35 -17.91 -14.52
N PRO A 38 7.67 -18.73 -13.69
CA PRO A 38 6.34 -18.40 -13.19
C PRO A 38 6.31 -17.11 -12.37
N GLY A 39 5.38 -16.21 -12.69
CA GLY A 39 5.11 -15.01 -11.89
C GLY A 39 4.40 -15.36 -10.57
N LEU A 40 4.93 -14.90 -9.44
CA LEU A 40 4.35 -15.15 -8.11
C LEU A 40 3.90 -13.85 -7.44
N TYR A 41 2.59 -13.60 -7.42
CA TYR A 41 1.99 -12.38 -6.90
C TYR A 41 1.38 -12.61 -5.52
N ALA A 42 1.74 -11.79 -4.53
CA ALA A 42 1.12 -11.80 -3.21
C ALA A 42 -0.05 -10.79 -3.15
N TRP A 43 -0.86 -10.87 -2.10
CA TRP A 43 -1.86 -9.83 -1.82
C TRP A 43 -1.19 -8.50 -1.46
N GLU A 44 -1.74 -7.41 -1.98
CA GLU A 44 -1.29 -6.07 -1.59
C GLU A 44 -1.65 -5.83 -0.11
N PRO A 45 -0.73 -5.29 0.71
CA PRO A 45 -1.05 -4.90 2.07
C PRO A 45 -2.19 -3.88 2.10
N GLU A 46 -3.14 -4.10 3.01
CA GLU A 46 -4.22 -3.14 3.26
C GLU A 46 -3.63 -1.82 3.77
N SER A 47 -3.91 -0.72 3.08
CA SER A 47 -3.46 0.60 3.54
C SER A 47 -4.22 1.02 4.79
N ASN A 48 -3.51 1.28 5.89
CA ASN A 48 -4.13 1.81 7.12
C ASN A 48 -4.19 3.34 7.07
N LEU A 49 -5.20 3.88 6.37
CA LEU A 49 -5.42 5.33 6.23
C LEU A 49 -5.53 6.03 7.59
N VAL A 50 -6.13 5.40 8.59
CA VAL A 50 -6.27 5.97 9.93
C VAL A 50 -4.90 6.18 10.58
N ALA A 51 -4.03 5.17 10.53
CA ALA A 51 -2.67 5.27 11.06
C ALA A 51 -1.86 6.34 10.33
N ILE A 52 -1.99 6.43 9.00
CA ILE A 52 -1.33 7.46 8.18
C ILE A 52 -1.77 8.86 8.60
N VAL A 53 -3.08 9.08 8.75
CA VAL A 53 -3.64 10.38 9.16
C VAL A 53 -3.19 10.76 10.57
N LEU A 54 -3.26 9.83 11.53
CA LEU A 54 -2.81 10.09 12.90
C LEU A 54 -1.31 10.44 12.96
N GLY A 55 -0.48 9.71 12.20
CA GLY A 55 0.95 10.00 12.09
C GLY A 55 1.21 11.39 11.52
N ALA A 56 0.51 11.78 10.46
CA ALA A 56 0.65 13.11 9.84
C ALA A 56 0.23 14.24 10.80
N VAL A 57 -0.92 14.11 11.47
CA VAL A 57 -1.40 15.11 12.44
C VAL A 57 -0.42 15.25 13.61
N GLY A 58 0.08 14.13 14.14
CA GLY A 58 1.08 14.14 15.20
C GLY A 58 2.37 14.86 14.81
N ALA A 59 2.89 14.61 13.60
CA ALA A 59 4.08 15.27 13.09
C ALA A 59 3.88 16.79 12.95
N VAL A 60 2.74 17.23 12.40
CA VAL A 60 2.42 18.66 12.26
C VAL A 60 2.32 19.34 13.62
N ALA A 61 1.66 18.72 14.59
CA ALA A 61 1.55 19.26 15.95
C ALA A 61 2.93 19.36 16.64
N ALA A 62 3.80 18.37 16.48
CA ALA A 62 5.16 18.40 17.01
C ALA A 62 5.99 19.55 16.39
N VAL A 63 5.91 19.75 15.08
CA VAL A 63 6.60 20.86 14.40
C VAL A 63 6.06 22.21 14.88
N ALA A 64 4.74 22.36 15.01
CA ALA A 64 4.12 23.60 15.46
C ALA A 64 4.51 23.94 16.91
N THR A 65 4.52 22.96 17.81
CA THR A 65 4.92 23.15 19.22
C THR A 65 6.39 23.53 19.36
N VAL A 66 7.30 22.82 18.67
CA VAL A 66 8.73 23.15 18.65
C VAL A 66 8.97 24.53 18.04
N GLY A 67 8.35 24.81 16.89
CA GLY A 67 8.45 26.11 16.23
C GLY A 67 7.96 27.25 17.12
N GLY A 68 6.79 27.10 17.73
CA GLY A 68 6.22 28.06 18.68
C GLY A 68 7.11 28.29 19.90
N PHE A 69 7.66 27.23 20.49
CA PHE A 69 8.58 27.33 21.63
C PHE A 69 9.87 28.09 21.27
N LEU A 70 10.45 27.82 20.09
CA LEU A 70 11.65 28.53 19.62
C LEU A 70 11.38 30.03 19.39
N ILE A 71 10.22 30.37 18.83
CA ILE A 71 9.80 31.77 18.63
C ILE A 71 9.63 32.46 19.99
N TRP A 72 8.94 31.83 20.94
CA TRP A 72 8.74 32.36 22.29
C TRP A 72 10.06 32.62 23.01
N LYS A 73 11.00 31.66 22.96
CA LYS A 73 12.33 31.82 23.56
C LYS A 73 13.11 32.99 22.95
N ARG A 74 13.01 33.21 21.64
CA ARG A 74 13.65 34.36 20.96
C ARG A 74 13.00 35.69 21.34
N ALA A 75 11.67 35.71 21.53
CA ALA A 75 10.95 36.92 21.92
C ALA A 75 11.16 37.30 23.40
N SER A 76 11.29 36.31 24.29
CA SER A 76 11.44 36.52 25.74
C SER A 76 12.89 36.71 26.20
N GLY A 77 13.88 36.48 25.32
CA GLY A 77 15.30 36.65 25.60
C GLY A 77 15.85 38.05 25.33
N LYS A 78 14.97 39.06 25.34
CA LYS A 78 15.30 40.48 25.20
C LYS A 78 14.75 41.24 26.39
#